data_AF-A0A8T5K4S6-F1
#
_entry.id   AF-A0A8T5K4S6-F1
#
_cell.length_a   1.000
_cell.length_b   1.000
_cell.length_c   1.000
_cell.angle_alpha   90.00
_cell.angle_beta   90.00
_cell.angle_gamma   90.00
#
_symmetry.space_group_name_H-M   'P 1'
#
loop_
_entity.id
_entity.type
_entity.pdbx_description
1 polymer ?
#
loop_
_entity_poly.entity_id
_entity_poly.type
_entity_poly.pdbx_seq_one_letter_code
_entity_poly.pdbx_strand_id
1 'polypeptide(L)'
;MRLIIAVLVVLGLFYAPVEAYNTCTNFEVISDNSTHYNAPPSIFGDQVVWASEGNIVAHNLSNGVLEQITNDYWWKEDVEIFENRVVWVEYGPIAQIRGCDFGLNGFSGGCLENDSKIWITNTVSLKTDPVLFEGKLVWSEYDGNDFEIVGCDFGLNGFRGGCLENDSKIWITNNSYDDKNPDLFEGKLVWEFFENDWNIGFYDFLKGSSLRLMELGDQRGPKILKKEHRFYVVYSSNELNEDDIFYYSLNSKSKRKLNLIDGYDEWNVEVNNFGNISLFWQTSKLGISNLEGFDGEFIDASINGIDNQKELDLYGNKLVFQIINSGKEEIWISYC
;
A
#
# COMPACT_ATOMS: atom_id res chain seq x y z
N MET A 1 50.22 17.56 -49.04
CA MET A 1 48.99 18.34 -48.82
C MET A 1 47.97 17.39 -48.22
N ARG A 2 47.76 17.46 -46.90
CA ARG A 2 46.88 16.55 -46.14
C ARG A 2 45.45 17.08 -46.25
N LEU A 3 44.53 16.25 -46.75
CA LEU A 3 43.09 16.53 -46.69
C LEU A 3 42.54 15.77 -45.47
N ILE A 4 42.18 16.49 -44.42
CA ILE A 4 41.45 15.95 -43.27
C ILE A 4 39.97 16.04 -43.66
N ILE A 5 39.33 14.89 -43.87
CA ILE A 5 37.87 14.81 -43.99
C ILE A 5 37.33 14.73 -42.56
N ALA A 6 36.78 15.84 -42.08
CA ALA A 6 35.98 15.85 -40.87
C ALA A 6 34.63 15.21 -41.19
N VAL A 7 34.39 14.00 -40.69
CA VAL A 7 33.07 13.37 -40.69
C VAL A 7 32.29 13.97 -39.52
N LEU A 8 31.35 14.85 -39.85
CA LEU A 8 30.37 15.38 -38.90
C LEU A 8 29.35 14.26 -38.63
N VAL A 9 29.47 13.60 -37.48
CA VAL A 9 28.42 12.70 -36.97
C VAL A 9 27.35 13.57 -36.33
N VAL A 10 26.27 13.84 -37.06
CA VAL A 10 25.06 14.44 -36.50
C VAL A 10 24.34 13.34 -35.72
N LEU A 11 24.50 13.36 -34.40
CA LEU A 11 23.67 12.59 -33.47
C LEU A 11 22.25 13.15 -33.55
N GLY A 12 21.42 12.52 -34.39
CA GLY A 12 19.98 12.67 -34.33
C GLY A 12 19.49 12.03 -33.03
N LEU A 13 19.11 12.86 -32.06
CA LEU A 13 18.24 12.46 -30.96
C LEU A 13 16.91 12.02 -31.60
N PHE A 14 16.74 10.72 -31.75
CA PHE A 14 15.43 10.15 -32.03
C PHE A 14 14.59 10.33 -30.75
N TYR A 15 13.76 11.38 -30.74
CA TYR A 15 12.54 11.34 -29.93
C TYR A 15 11.71 10.19 -30.50
N ALA A 16 11.75 9.03 -29.83
CA ALA A 16 10.76 8.00 -30.07
C ALA A 16 9.39 8.63 -29.75
N PRO A 17 8.39 8.53 -30.64
CA PRO A 17 7.04 8.92 -30.28
C PRO A 17 6.62 8.07 -29.07
N VAL A 18 6.17 8.73 -28.01
CA VAL A 18 5.49 8.10 -26.89
C VAL A 18 4.17 7.58 -27.43
N GLU A 19 4.18 6.37 -28.00
CA GLU A 19 2.96 5.61 -28.24
C GLU A 19 2.39 5.24 -26.87
N ALA A 20 1.25 5.83 -26.53
CA ALA A 20 0.57 5.61 -25.27
C ALA A 20 0.13 4.15 -25.17
N TYR A 21 0.87 3.34 -24.40
CA TYR A 21 0.41 2.05 -23.92
C TYR A 21 -0.54 2.29 -22.74
N ASN A 22 -1.74 2.77 -23.04
CA ASN A 22 -2.82 2.81 -22.05
C ASN A 22 -3.39 1.39 -21.98
N THR A 23 -2.84 0.55 -21.10
CA THR A 23 -3.23 -0.87 -20.96
C THR A 23 -4.38 -1.06 -19.98
N CYS A 24 -4.65 -0.06 -19.12
CA CYS A 24 -5.77 -0.07 -18.21
C CYS A 24 -7.06 0.36 -18.91
N THR A 25 -8.15 -0.37 -18.67
CA THR A 25 -9.45 -0.15 -19.31
C THR A 25 -10.59 -0.30 -18.31
N ASN A 26 -11.79 0.09 -18.72
CA ASN A 26 -13.03 -0.04 -17.92
C ASN A 26 -12.93 0.68 -16.56
N PHE A 27 -12.58 1.97 -16.62
CA PHE A 27 -12.62 2.85 -15.45
C PHE A 27 -14.07 3.05 -15.00
N GLU A 28 -14.38 2.61 -13.78
CA GLU A 28 -15.71 2.65 -13.19
C GLU A 28 -15.67 3.22 -11.77
N VAL A 29 -16.64 4.07 -11.41
CA VAL A 29 -16.84 4.53 -10.03
C VAL A 29 -17.60 3.46 -9.27
N ILE A 30 -17.06 3.00 -8.14
CA ILE A 30 -17.70 1.99 -7.28
C ILE A 30 -18.20 2.55 -5.94
N SER A 31 -17.75 3.73 -5.54
CA SER A 31 -18.31 4.44 -4.37
C SER A 31 -19.56 5.24 -4.74
N ASP A 32 -20.30 5.64 -3.72
CA ASP A 32 -21.29 6.70 -3.88
C ASP A 32 -20.61 8.07 -4.03
N ASN A 33 -21.39 9.07 -4.47
CA ASN A 33 -20.91 10.43 -4.68
C ASN A 33 -20.89 11.19 -3.34
N SER A 34 -20.22 10.62 -2.35
CA SER A 34 -20.11 11.15 -0.99
C SER A 34 -19.41 12.51 -1.02
N THR A 35 -19.91 13.45 -0.21
CA THR A 35 -19.27 14.75 0.01
C THR A 35 -18.22 14.69 1.13
N HIS A 36 -17.95 13.49 1.67
CA HIS A 36 -17.08 13.28 2.82
C HIS A 36 -15.94 12.35 2.46
N TYR A 37 -14.90 12.40 3.30
CA TYR A 37 -13.64 11.71 3.11
C TYR A 37 -13.88 10.21 2.91
N ASN A 38 -13.43 9.69 1.77
CA ASN A 38 -13.26 8.27 1.58
C ASN A 38 -11.81 7.94 1.95
N ALA A 39 -11.56 7.00 2.86
CA ALA A 39 -10.18 6.59 3.13
C ALA A 39 -9.64 5.74 1.95
N PRO A 40 -8.31 5.54 1.85
CA PRO A 40 -7.71 4.64 0.87
C PRO A 40 -8.47 3.29 0.76
N PRO A 41 -8.78 2.81 -0.46
CA PRO A 41 -9.39 1.51 -0.65
C PRO A 41 -8.36 0.39 -0.50
N SER A 42 -8.82 -0.80 -0.12
CA SER A 42 -8.05 -2.04 -0.17
C SER A 42 -8.84 -3.12 -0.92
N ILE A 43 -8.16 -4.02 -1.63
CA ILE A 43 -8.76 -5.04 -2.49
C ILE A 43 -8.15 -6.44 -2.30
N PHE A 44 -9.02 -7.44 -2.19
CA PHE A 44 -8.63 -8.85 -2.30
C PHE A 44 -9.70 -9.65 -3.05
N GLY A 45 -9.30 -10.37 -4.09
CA GLY A 45 -10.24 -11.13 -4.91
C GLY A 45 -11.18 -10.20 -5.66
N ASP A 46 -12.47 -10.28 -5.33
CA ASP A 46 -13.53 -9.41 -5.85
C ASP A 46 -14.08 -8.47 -4.77
N GLN A 47 -13.47 -8.42 -3.59
CA GLN A 47 -13.92 -7.57 -2.49
C GLN A 47 -13.05 -6.31 -2.45
N VAL A 48 -13.69 -5.14 -2.53
CA VAL A 48 -13.07 -3.84 -2.31
C VAL A 48 -13.63 -3.26 -1.02
N VAL A 49 -12.78 -2.82 -0.10
CA VAL A 49 -13.18 -2.17 1.15
C VAL A 49 -12.62 -0.77 1.21
N TRP A 50 -13.38 0.17 1.77
CA TRP A 50 -12.91 1.54 2.02
C TRP A 50 -13.68 2.12 3.21
N ALA A 51 -13.15 3.20 3.81
CA ALA A 51 -13.94 3.98 4.73
C ALA A 51 -14.76 5.02 3.96
N SER A 52 -16.05 5.15 4.26
CA SER A 52 -16.97 6.14 3.71
C SER A 52 -17.81 6.76 4.81
N GLU A 53 -17.81 8.10 4.88
CA GLU A 53 -18.51 8.87 5.92
C GLU A 53 -18.17 8.40 7.35
N GLY A 54 -16.90 8.04 7.57
CA GLY A 54 -16.41 7.52 8.85
C GLY A 54 -16.88 6.10 9.18
N ASN A 55 -17.47 5.36 8.24
CA ASN A 55 -17.84 3.94 8.38
C ASN A 55 -17.05 3.08 7.40
N ILE A 56 -16.97 1.77 7.64
CA ILE A 56 -16.35 0.84 6.71
C ILE A 56 -17.46 0.24 5.83
N VAL A 57 -17.22 0.20 4.53
CA VAL A 57 -18.09 -0.42 3.53
C VAL A 57 -17.29 -1.40 2.69
N ALA A 58 -17.99 -2.38 2.12
CA ALA A 58 -17.41 -3.37 1.21
C ALA A 58 -18.25 -3.47 -0.06
N HIS A 59 -17.59 -3.54 -1.20
CA HIS A 59 -18.21 -3.78 -2.50
C HIS A 59 -17.69 -5.06 -3.12
N ASN A 60 -18.61 -5.95 -3.45
CA ASN A 60 -18.31 -7.20 -4.14
C ASN A 60 -18.50 -7.01 -5.65
N LEU A 61 -17.39 -6.97 -6.37
CA LEU A 61 -17.33 -6.76 -7.82
C LEU A 61 -18.02 -7.86 -8.62
N SER A 62 -18.09 -9.08 -8.08
CA SER A 62 -18.66 -10.25 -8.75
C SER A 62 -20.19 -10.19 -8.86
N ASN A 63 -20.86 -9.53 -7.91
CA ASN A 63 -22.32 -9.44 -7.86
C ASN A 63 -22.86 -8.00 -7.73
N GLY A 64 -21.98 -7.00 -7.62
CA GLY A 64 -22.30 -5.59 -7.46
C GLY A 64 -22.91 -5.23 -6.09
N VAL A 65 -22.86 -6.12 -5.11
CA VAL A 65 -23.43 -5.86 -3.78
C VAL A 65 -22.52 -4.93 -2.99
N LEU A 66 -23.10 -3.84 -2.47
CA LEU A 66 -22.48 -2.94 -1.51
C LEU A 66 -23.03 -3.25 -0.11
N GLU A 67 -22.15 -3.53 0.83
CA GLU A 67 -22.48 -3.86 2.22
C GLU A 67 -21.84 -2.84 3.16
N GLN A 68 -22.61 -2.37 4.13
CA GLN A 68 -22.08 -1.57 5.23
C GLN A 68 -21.57 -2.50 6.33
N ILE A 69 -20.30 -2.36 6.71
CA ILE A 69 -19.66 -3.18 7.75
C ILE A 69 -19.85 -2.56 9.13
N THR A 70 -19.72 -1.24 9.24
CA THR A 70 -19.90 -0.50 10.50
C THR A 70 -20.92 0.62 10.35
N ASN A 71 -21.61 0.98 11.44
CA ASN A 71 -22.68 1.98 11.44
C ASN A 71 -22.70 2.83 12.71
N ASP A 72 -21.54 3.00 13.32
CA ASP A 72 -21.40 3.74 14.57
C ASP A 72 -20.75 5.13 14.36
N TYR A 73 -20.64 5.89 15.43
CA TYR A 73 -20.24 7.30 15.36
C TYR A 73 -18.72 7.52 15.34
N TRP A 74 -17.92 6.47 15.54
CA TRP A 74 -16.46 6.62 15.59
C TRP A 74 -15.89 6.61 14.19
N TRP A 75 -14.92 7.47 13.93
CA TRP A 75 -14.24 7.53 12.66
C TRP A 75 -13.39 6.26 12.44
N LYS A 76 -13.35 5.72 11.22
CA LYS A 76 -12.47 4.60 10.84
C LYS A 76 -11.62 4.97 9.65
N GLU A 77 -10.37 4.52 9.62
CA GLU A 77 -9.42 4.68 8.52
C GLU A 77 -8.52 3.44 8.42
N ASP A 78 -7.57 3.48 7.49
CA ASP A 78 -6.54 2.47 7.23
C ASP A 78 -7.13 1.05 7.19
N VAL A 79 -8.08 0.87 6.28
CA VAL A 79 -8.76 -0.41 6.12
C VAL A 79 -7.96 -1.32 5.21
N GLU A 80 -7.81 -2.56 5.64
CA GLU A 80 -7.09 -3.61 4.92
C GLU A 80 -7.94 -4.85 4.77
N ILE A 81 -7.81 -5.54 3.64
CA ILE A 81 -8.47 -6.83 3.39
C ILE A 81 -7.49 -7.90 2.90
N PHE A 82 -7.61 -9.09 3.47
CA PHE A 82 -6.96 -10.28 2.94
C PHE A 82 -7.84 -11.50 3.15
N GLU A 83 -8.08 -12.26 2.08
CA GLU A 83 -9.06 -13.35 2.05
C GLU A 83 -10.44 -12.88 2.54
N ASN A 84 -10.92 -13.42 3.66
CA ASN A 84 -12.22 -13.06 4.22
C ASN A 84 -12.12 -12.01 5.33
N ARG A 85 -10.92 -11.58 5.72
CA ARG A 85 -10.74 -10.72 6.89
C ARG A 85 -10.55 -9.27 6.49
N VAL A 86 -11.25 -8.40 7.18
CA VAL A 86 -11.12 -6.95 7.08
C VAL A 86 -10.64 -6.43 8.43
N VAL A 87 -9.63 -5.57 8.44
CA VAL A 87 -9.16 -4.86 9.63
C VAL A 87 -9.12 -3.37 9.36
N TRP A 88 -9.25 -2.56 10.40
CA TRP A 88 -9.21 -1.10 10.29
C TRP A 88 -8.77 -0.47 11.61
N VAL A 89 -8.36 0.79 11.54
CA VAL A 89 -8.16 1.64 12.72
C VAL A 89 -9.47 2.37 13.02
N GLU A 90 -9.94 2.29 14.26
CA GLU A 90 -11.09 3.04 14.76
C GLU A 90 -10.65 4.11 15.77
N TYR A 91 -10.99 5.36 15.48
CA TYR A 91 -10.70 6.54 16.29
C TYR A 91 -11.89 6.86 17.21
N GLY A 92 -11.90 6.16 18.34
CA GLY A 92 -12.81 6.43 19.45
C GLY A 92 -12.19 7.37 20.50
N PRO A 93 -12.54 7.22 21.80
CA PRO A 93 -11.80 7.84 22.89
C PRO A 93 -10.30 7.45 22.90
N ILE A 94 -10.00 6.30 22.29
CA ILE A 94 -8.66 5.73 22.08
C ILE A 94 -8.62 5.10 20.69
N ALA A 95 -7.49 5.19 19.98
CA ALA A 95 -7.30 4.54 18.68
C ALA A 95 -7.14 3.02 18.87
N GLN A 96 -7.98 2.23 18.20
CA GLN A 96 -8.00 0.77 18.31
C GLN A 96 -7.98 0.11 16.96
N ILE A 97 -7.33 -1.05 16.87
CA ILE A 97 -7.48 -1.90 15.70
C ILE A 97 -8.64 -2.85 15.94
N ARG A 98 -9.55 -2.88 14.97
CA ARG A 98 -10.71 -3.76 14.93
C ARG A 98 -10.72 -4.54 13.63
N GLY A 99 -11.57 -5.57 13.59
CA GLY A 99 -11.73 -6.34 12.37
C GLY A 99 -13.02 -7.14 12.32
N CYS A 100 -13.20 -7.83 11.20
CA CYS A 100 -14.25 -8.80 10.99
C CYS A 100 -13.80 -9.87 9.99
N ASP A 101 -14.60 -10.93 9.85
CA ASP A 101 -14.38 -12.02 8.90
C ASP A 101 -15.71 -12.31 8.16
N PHE A 102 -15.71 -12.16 6.83
CA PHE A 102 -16.88 -12.44 5.98
C PHE A 102 -17.36 -13.89 6.12
N GLY A 103 -16.46 -14.83 6.44
CA GLY A 103 -16.79 -16.23 6.72
C GLY A 103 -17.60 -16.42 8.00
N LEU A 104 -17.70 -15.39 8.85
CA LEU A 104 -18.45 -15.37 10.10
C LEU A 104 -19.71 -14.50 10.02
N ASN A 105 -20.13 -14.04 8.83
CA ASN A 105 -21.34 -13.22 8.66
C ASN A 105 -22.57 -13.87 9.32
N GLY A 106 -23.28 -13.11 10.16
CA GLY A 106 -24.40 -13.57 10.98
C GLY A 106 -24.01 -14.19 12.32
N PHE A 107 -22.72 -14.21 12.65
CA PHE A 107 -22.16 -14.67 13.92
C PHE A 107 -21.23 -13.59 14.51
N SER A 108 -20.78 -13.81 15.76
CA SER A 108 -19.76 -12.95 16.37
C SER A 108 -18.46 -13.00 15.57
N GLY A 109 -17.95 -11.83 15.21
CA GLY A 109 -16.78 -11.64 14.34
C GLY A 109 -17.12 -11.41 12.87
N GLY A 110 -18.40 -11.49 12.48
CA GLY A 110 -18.82 -11.27 11.10
C GLY A 110 -18.72 -9.81 10.63
N CYS A 111 -18.75 -9.63 9.31
CA CYS A 111 -18.64 -8.33 8.64
C CYS A 111 -20.00 -7.70 8.31
N LEU A 112 -21.14 -8.33 8.60
CA LEU A 112 -22.42 -7.64 8.42
C LEU A 112 -22.53 -6.49 9.42
N GLU A 113 -23.24 -5.43 9.04
CA GLU A 113 -23.46 -4.22 9.85
C GLU A 113 -23.74 -4.52 11.32
N ASN A 114 -24.68 -5.44 11.60
CA ASN A 114 -25.15 -5.79 12.94
C ASN A 114 -24.33 -6.89 13.64
N ASP A 115 -23.33 -7.47 12.97
CA ASP A 115 -22.45 -8.45 13.60
C ASP A 115 -21.54 -7.78 14.63
N SER A 116 -21.23 -8.50 15.71
CA SER A 116 -20.23 -8.05 16.67
C SER A 116 -18.85 -8.11 16.04
N LYS A 117 -18.09 -7.02 16.09
CA LYS A 117 -16.75 -6.93 15.49
C LYS A 117 -15.67 -7.48 16.42
N ILE A 118 -14.55 -7.89 15.83
CA ILE A 118 -13.39 -8.42 16.55
C ILE A 118 -12.60 -7.23 17.11
N TRP A 119 -12.31 -7.29 18.41
CA TRP A 119 -11.38 -6.39 19.07
C TRP A 119 -9.98 -7.00 19.01
N ILE A 120 -9.02 -6.30 18.41
CA ILE A 120 -7.64 -6.76 18.29
C ILE A 120 -6.79 -6.13 19.38
N THR A 121 -6.99 -4.85 19.65
CA THR A 121 -6.27 -4.12 20.69
C THR A 121 -7.21 -3.58 21.77
N ASN A 122 -6.65 -3.27 22.94
CA ASN A 122 -7.31 -2.54 24.03
C ASN A 122 -6.40 -1.51 24.73
N THR A 123 -5.24 -1.22 24.16
CA THR A 123 -4.23 -0.32 24.72
C THR A 123 -4.50 1.13 24.33
N VAL A 124 -4.18 2.06 25.23
CA VAL A 124 -4.31 3.51 25.00
C VAL A 124 -3.03 4.03 24.34
N SER A 125 -2.97 3.87 23.03
CA SER A 125 -1.85 4.28 22.17
C SER A 125 -2.38 4.58 20.78
N LEU A 126 -1.72 5.47 20.05
CA LEU A 126 -2.01 5.70 18.64
C LEU A 126 -1.54 4.48 17.84
N LYS A 127 -2.39 4.01 16.92
CA LYS A 127 -2.12 2.89 16.02
C LYS A 127 -2.44 3.34 14.62
N THR A 128 -1.59 3.01 13.67
CA THR A 128 -1.72 3.40 12.26
C THR A 128 -1.21 2.27 11.38
N ASP A 129 -1.55 2.34 10.10
CA ASP A 129 -0.92 1.54 9.04
C ASP A 129 -0.95 0.02 9.33
N PRO A 130 -2.12 -0.57 9.69
CA PRO A 130 -2.23 -2.01 9.74
C PRO A 130 -1.94 -2.60 8.36
N VAL A 131 -1.32 -3.78 8.32
CA VAL A 131 -1.15 -4.60 7.12
C VAL A 131 -1.45 -6.05 7.45
N LEU A 132 -2.24 -6.69 6.60
CA LEU A 132 -2.78 -8.02 6.80
C LEU A 132 -2.34 -8.98 5.69
N PHE A 133 -1.68 -10.08 6.06
CA PHE A 133 -1.29 -11.12 5.11
C PHE A 133 -1.27 -12.51 5.75
N GLU A 134 -1.93 -13.49 5.12
CA GLU A 134 -1.95 -14.90 5.56
C GLU A 134 -2.20 -15.08 7.08
N GLY A 135 -3.19 -14.35 7.60
CA GLY A 135 -3.58 -14.41 9.01
C GLY A 135 -2.60 -13.77 9.99
N LYS A 136 -1.60 -13.03 9.51
CA LYS A 136 -0.74 -12.16 10.32
C LYS A 136 -1.12 -10.72 10.10
N LEU A 137 -1.15 -9.97 11.18
CA LEU A 137 -1.43 -8.55 11.20
C LEU A 137 -0.26 -7.84 11.85
N VAL A 138 0.27 -6.83 11.17
CA VAL A 138 1.30 -5.92 11.69
C VAL A 138 0.79 -4.49 11.59
N TRP A 139 1.24 -3.61 12.46
CA TRP A 139 0.86 -2.19 12.46
C TRP A 139 1.93 -1.36 13.16
N SER A 140 1.84 -0.04 13.01
CA SER A 140 2.64 0.91 13.77
C SER A 140 1.91 1.35 15.04
N GLU A 141 2.57 1.29 16.20
CA GLU A 141 1.99 1.66 17.49
C GLU A 141 2.92 2.61 18.25
N TYR A 142 2.36 3.73 18.74
CA TYR A 142 3.09 4.67 19.58
C TYR A 142 3.22 4.14 21.01
N ASP A 143 4.45 3.92 21.47
CA ASP A 143 4.74 3.30 22.76
C ASP A 143 4.74 4.30 23.95
N GLY A 144 4.62 5.59 23.64
CA GLY A 144 4.75 6.69 24.59
C GLY A 144 5.92 7.62 24.29
N ASN A 145 6.88 7.20 23.47
CA ASN A 145 8.08 7.92 23.07
C ASN A 145 8.23 7.99 21.54
N ASP A 146 8.09 6.85 20.88
CA ASP A 146 8.26 6.67 19.42
C ASP A 146 7.30 5.60 18.90
N PHE A 147 7.25 5.46 17.57
CA PHE A 147 6.46 4.41 16.93
C PHE A 147 7.26 3.12 16.76
N GLU A 148 6.61 1.99 17.03
CA GLU A 148 7.18 0.66 16.85
C GLU A 148 6.29 -0.21 15.98
N ILE A 149 6.87 -1.19 15.30
CA ILE A 149 6.11 -2.22 14.60
C ILE A 149 5.68 -3.29 15.60
N VAL A 150 4.38 -3.46 15.72
CA VAL A 150 3.73 -4.47 16.56
C VAL A 150 2.94 -5.42 15.68
N GLY A 151 2.79 -6.67 16.10
CA GLY A 151 2.05 -7.65 15.32
C GLY A 151 1.42 -8.78 16.12
N CYS A 152 0.58 -9.53 15.43
CA CYS A 152 -0.06 -10.74 15.91
C CYS A 152 -0.38 -11.71 14.77
N ASP A 153 -0.76 -12.93 15.15
CA ASP A 153 -1.18 -14.01 14.27
C ASP A 153 -2.54 -14.56 14.75
N PHE A 154 -3.55 -14.51 13.88
CA PHE A 154 -4.88 -15.02 14.19
C PHE A 154 -4.89 -16.52 14.50
N GLY A 155 -3.92 -17.28 13.97
CA GLY A 155 -3.72 -18.70 14.29
C GLY A 155 -3.20 -18.95 15.71
N LEU A 156 -2.75 -17.90 16.42
CA LEU A 156 -2.27 -17.96 17.80
C LEU A 156 -3.27 -17.37 18.82
N ASN A 157 -4.51 -17.11 18.40
CA ASN A 157 -5.55 -16.57 19.28
C ASN A 157 -5.71 -17.38 20.59
N GLY A 158 -5.67 -16.69 21.73
CA GLY A 158 -5.66 -17.28 23.07
C GLY A 158 -4.26 -17.62 23.61
N PHE A 159 -3.21 -17.37 22.84
CA PHE A 159 -1.81 -17.52 23.23
C PHE A 159 -1.03 -16.22 23.01
N ARG A 160 0.22 -16.18 23.48
CA ARG A 160 1.13 -15.07 23.19
C ARG A 160 1.33 -14.96 21.67
N GLY A 161 1.13 -13.76 21.14
CA GLY A 161 1.16 -13.45 19.72
C GLY A 161 -0.20 -13.57 19.03
N GLY A 162 -1.27 -13.94 19.73
CA GLY A 162 -2.62 -13.94 19.19
C GLY A 162 -3.19 -12.54 18.93
N CYS A 163 -4.21 -12.48 18.07
CA CYS A 163 -4.88 -11.25 17.65
C CYS A 163 -6.17 -10.96 18.43
N LEU A 164 -6.55 -11.72 19.45
CA LEU A 164 -7.68 -11.34 20.30
C LEU A 164 -7.28 -10.18 21.22
N GLU A 165 -8.25 -9.37 21.60
CA GLU A 165 -8.11 -8.20 22.47
C GLU A 165 -7.16 -8.41 23.66
N ASN A 166 -7.32 -9.53 24.37
CA ASN A 166 -6.57 -9.85 25.59
C ASN A 166 -5.28 -10.64 25.34
N ASP A 167 -4.97 -10.98 24.09
CA ASP A 167 -3.73 -11.66 23.74
C ASP A 167 -2.55 -10.68 23.80
N SER A 168 -1.41 -11.16 24.32
CA SER A 168 -0.18 -10.39 24.33
C SER A 168 0.38 -10.27 22.91
N LYS A 169 0.45 -9.06 22.39
CA LYS A 169 1.00 -8.77 21.05
C LYS A 169 2.53 -8.89 21.02
N ILE A 170 3.10 -9.05 19.83
CA ILE A 170 4.54 -9.12 19.62
C ILE A 170 5.05 -7.75 19.18
N TRP A 171 5.92 -7.15 19.99
CA TRP A 171 6.72 -6.00 19.60
C TRP A 171 7.87 -6.49 18.73
N ILE A 172 7.82 -6.19 17.44
CA ILE A 172 8.79 -6.63 16.44
C ILE A 172 10.01 -5.70 16.48
N THR A 173 9.76 -4.40 16.60
CA THR A 173 10.76 -3.40 16.94
C THR A 173 10.51 -2.90 18.39
N ASN A 174 11.58 -2.42 19.02
CA ASN A 174 11.56 -1.81 20.36
C ASN A 174 12.90 -1.09 20.55
N ASN A 175 13.01 0.12 20.04
CA ASN A 175 14.24 0.87 19.93
C ASN A 175 14.01 2.36 20.25
N SER A 176 14.54 3.29 19.46
CA SER A 176 14.44 4.73 19.72
C SER A 176 14.20 5.53 18.43
N TYR A 177 13.70 4.85 17.39
CA TYR A 177 13.42 5.40 16.07
C TYR A 177 11.92 5.26 15.83
N ASP A 178 11.34 6.23 15.11
CA ASP A 178 9.97 6.07 14.62
C ASP A 178 9.95 5.01 13.52
N ASP A 179 9.50 3.79 13.85
CA ASP A 179 9.25 2.70 12.91
C ASP A 179 7.79 2.74 12.40
N LYS A 180 7.61 2.99 11.10
CA LYS A 180 6.31 3.29 10.47
C LYS A 180 6.09 2.54 9.15
N ASN A 181 4.86 2.58 8.65
CA ASN A 181 4.48 2.12 7.30
C ASN A 181 4.98 0.69 7.00
N PRO A 182 4.58 -0.31 7.80
CA PRO A 182 4.98 -1.68 7.55
C PRO A 182 4.39 -2.19 6.23
N ASP A 183 5.05 -3.16 5.61
CA ASP A 183 4.46 -4.02 4.59
C ASP A 183 4.87 -5.48 4.83
N LEU A 184 3.95 -6.42 4.58
CA LEU A 184 4.07 -7.81 4.97
C LEU A 184 3.69 -8.75 3.81
N PHE A 185 4.64 -9.59 3.39
CA PHE A 185 4.39 -10.58 2.36
C PHE A 185 5.22 -11.85 2.57
N GLU A 186 4.56 -13.02 2.62
CA GLU A 186 5.17 -14.35 2.80
C GLU A 186 6.23 -14.40 3.92
N GLY A 187 5.87 -13.90 5.11
CA GLY A 187 6.74 -13.92 6.28
C GLY A 187 7.97 -13.01 6.18
N LYS A 188 7.94 -12.03 5.27
CA LYS A 188 8.91 -10.91 5.22
C LYS A 188 8.18 -9.64 5.56
N LEU A 189 8.81 -8.83 6.39
CA LEU A 189 8.33 -7.53 6.82
C LEU A 189 9.35 -6.48 6.39
N VAL A 190 8.86 -5.38 5.84
CA VAL A 190 9.62 -4.14 5.66
C VAL A 190 8.89 -3.02 6.36
N TRP A 191 9.60 -1.96 6.71
CA TRP A 191 9.04 -0.76 7.34
C TRP A 191 9.99 0.41 7.13
N GLU A 192 9.49 1.62 7.30
CA GLU A 192 10.29 2.84 7.37
C GLU A 192 10.78 3.08 8.78
N PHE A 193 12.01 3.55 8.97
CA PHE A 193 12.46 4.03 10.27
C PHE A 193 13.21 5.36 10.16
N PHE A 194 13.06 6.22 11.17
CA PHE A 194 13.70 7.53 11.20
C PHE A 194 14.86 7.59 12.22
N GLU A 195 16.08 7.78 11.71
CA GLU A 195 17.26 8.04 12.56
C GLU A 195 17.76 9.49 12.37
N ASN A 196 18.11 9.85 11.14
CA ASN A 196 18.43 11.22 10.72
C ASN A 196 17.71 11.57 9.40
N ASP A 197 17.58 10.54 8.57
CA ASP A 197 16.81 10.41 7.35
C ASP A 197 15.87 9.19 7.48
N TRP A 198 14.92 9.10 6.57
CA TRP A 198 14.05 7.92 6.47
C TRP A 198 14.78 6.78 5.78
N ASN A 199 14.80 5.62 6.44
CA ASN A 199 15.48 4.42 5.98
C ASN A 199 14.52 3.23 5.99
N ILE A 200 14.94 2.11 5.41
CA ILE A 200 14.09 0.91 5.34
C ILE A 200 14.63 -0.21 6.22
N GLY A 201 13.80 -0.69 7.12
CA GLY A 201 14.01 -1.92 7.87
C GLY A 201 13.50 -3.14 7.12
N PHE A 202 14.11 -4.28 7.36
CA PHE A 202 13.67 -5.57 6.84
C PHE A 202 13.81 -6.66 7.91
N TYR A 203 12.82 -7.53 8.01
CA TYR A 203 12.82 -8.69 8.88
C TYR A 203 12.26 -9.92 8.18
N ASP A 204 12.97 -11.05 8.26
CA ASP A 204 12.53 -12.35 7.75
C ASP A 204 12.14 -13.26 8.92
N PHE A 205 10.83 -13.48 9.12
CA PHE A 205 10.30 -14.32 10.19
C PHE A 205 10.76 -15.78 10.10
N LEU A 206 11.07 -16.28 8.90
CA LEU A 206 11.52 -17.67 8.71
C LEU A 206 12.98 -17.85 9.12
N LYS A 207 13.80 -16.80 8.97
CA LYS A 207 15.22 -16.83 9.30
C LYS A 207 15.53 -16.25 10.69
N GLY A 208 14.61 -15.46 11.26
CA GLY A 208 14.84 -14.70 12.49
C GLY A 208 15.96 -13.67 12.34
N SER A 209 16.14 -13.13 11.12
CA SER A 209 17.23 -12.19 10.80
C SER A 209 16.67 -10.86 10.31
N SER A 210 17.27 -9.76 10.77
CA SER A 210 17.00 -8.41 10.27
C SER A 210 18.10 -7.91 9.33
N LEU A 211 17.73 -6.98 8.46
CA LEU A 211 18.62 -6.17 7.64
C LEU A 211 18.14 -4.72 7.74
N ARG A 212 19.05 -3.78 7.90
CA ARG A 212 18.76 -2.35 7.71
C ARG A 212 19.30 -1.92 6.36
N LEU A 213 18.46 -1.33 5.53
CA LEU A 213 18.83 -0.70 4.27
C LEU A 213 19.09 0.77 4.55
N MET A 214 20.37 1.11 4.68
CA MET A 214 20.84 2.48 4.87
C MET A 214 21.48 2.93 3.56
N GLU A 215 20.68 3.55 2.72
CA GLU A 215 21.08 4.10 1.42
C GLU A 215 21.07 5.63 1.50
N LEU A 216 21.43 6.31 0.40
CA LEU A 216 21.35 7.77 0.35
C LEU A 216 19.89 8.21 0.22
N GLY A 217 19.59 9.42 0.67
CA GLY A 217 18.26 10.03 0.57
C GLY A 217 17.25 9.47 1.56
N ASP A 218 16.12 10.15 1.68
CA ASP A 218 14.95 9.64 2.38
C ASP A 218 14.36 8.48 1.57
N GLN A 219 14.10 7.35 2.22
CA GLN A 219 13.51 6.16 1.63
C GLN A 219 12.09 5.96 2.20
N ARG A 220 11.09 5.88 1.33
CA ARG A 220 9.66 5.97 1.69
C ARG A 220 8.80 4.90 1.01
N GLY A 221 7.70 4.54 1.67
CA GLY A 221 6.67 3.62 1.21
C GLY A 221 7.23 2.26 0.77
N PRO A 222 7.99 1.54 1.63
CA PRO A 222 8.56 0.27 1.24
C PRO A 222 7.47 -0.78 1.04
N LYS A 223 7.52 -1.47 -0.10
CA LYS A 223 6.66 -2.61 -0.43
C LYS A 223 7.48 -3.83 -0.82
N ILE A 224 6.97 -5.02 -0.55
CA ILE A 224 7.60 -6.30 -0.84
C ILE A 224 7.02 -6.87 -2.12
N LEU A 225 7.83 -6.87 -3.17
CA LEU A 225 7.49 -7.54 -4.42
C LEU A 225 8.17 -8.90 -4.50
N LYS A 226 7.40 -9.94 -4.81
CA LYS A 226 7.88 -11.25 -5.21
C LYS A 226 7.72 -11.42 -6.71
N LYS A 227 8.85 -11.60 -7.40
CA LYS A 227 8.87 -11.99 -8.82
C LYS A 227 9.55 -13.34 -8.96
N GLU A 228 8.79 -14.32 -9.44
CA GLU A 228 9.21 -15.73 -9.52
C GLU A 228 9.65 -16.27 -8.14
N HIS A 229 10.94 -16.53 -7.96
CA HIS A 229 11.55 -17.03 -6.72
C HIS A 229 12.42 -15.99 -6.01
N ARG A 230 12.24 -14.70 -6.34
CA ARG A 230 13.05 -13.60 -5.81
C ARG A 230 12.17 -12.57 -5.13
N PHE A 231 12.72 -11.98 -4.08
CA PHE A 231 12.07 -10.89 -3.35
C PHE A 231 12.83 -9.59 -3.57
N TYR A 232 12.05 -8.52 -3.70
CA TYR A 232 12.50 -7.16 -3.88
C TYR A 232 11.80 -6.29 -2.85
N VAL A 233 12.52 -5.28 -2.37
CA VAL A 233 11.92 -4.14 -1.69
C VAL A 233 11.82 -3.03 -2.72
N VAL A 234 10.62 -2.51 -2.93
CA VAL A 234 10.33 -1.39 -3.82
C VAL A 234 9.98 -0.19 -2.96
N TYR A 235 10.54 0.98 -3.27
CA TYR A 235 10.37 2.17 -2.44
C TYR A 235 10.66 3.43 -3.25
N SER A 236 10.16 4.57 -2.78
CA SER A 236 10.51 5.89 -3.31
C SER A 236 11.71 6.46 -2.58
N SER A 237 12.59 7.18 -3.28
CA SER A 237 13.68 7.92 -2.64
C SER A 237 14.12 9.18 -3.38
N ASN A 238 14.46 10.22 -2.61
CA ASN A 238 14.99 11.49 -3.11
C ASN A 238 16.52 11.51 -3.33
N GLU A 239 17.17 10.35 -3.43
CA GLU A 239 18.65 10.27 -3.51
C GLU A 239 19.24 10.96 -4.76
N LEU A 240 18.41 11.26 -5.76
CA LEU A 240 18.78 11.97 -7.01
C LEU A 240 18.18 13.38 -7.13
N ASN A 241 17.74 13.98 -6.01
CA ASN A 241 17.09 15.30 -5.86
C ASN A 241 15.58 15.35 -6.18
N GLU A 242 15.03 14.28 -6.73
CA GLU A 242 13.60 14.08 -6.99
C GLU A 242 13.23 12.71 -6.43
N ASP A 243 11.99 12.54 -5.97
CA ASP A 243 11.52 11.25 -5.49
C ASP A 243 11.41 10.27 -6.67
N ASP A 244 12.24 9.23 -6.68
CA ASP A 244 12.30 8.23 -7.74
C ASP A 244 11.96 6.83 -7.19
N ILE A 245 11.38 5.96 -8.01
CA ILE A 245 11.11 4.56 -7.59
C ILE A 245 12.35 3.67 -7.75
N PHE A 246 12.74 3.02 -6.65
CA PHE A 246 13.85 2.07 -6.58
C PHE A 246 13.41 0.64 -6.31
N TYR A 247 14.23 -0.29 -6.77
CA TYR A 247 14.15 -1.71 -6.50
C TYR A 247 15.43 -2.18 -5.82
N TYR A 248 15.31 -2.77 -4.64
CA TYR A 248 16.40 -3.46 -3.96
C TYR A 248 16.16 -4.97 -3.97
N SER A 249 17.03 -5.73 -4.61
CA SER A 249 16.94 -7.20 -4.57
C SER A 249 17.48 -7.74 -3.25
N LEU A 250 16.64 -8.40 -2.47
CA LEU A 250 17.04 -9.05 -1.22
C LEU A 250 17.97 -10.25 -1.47
N ASN A 251 17.88 -10.86 -2.65
CA ASN A 251 18.71 -12.00 -3.04
C ASN A 251 20.14 -11.60 -3.43
N SER A 252 20.29 -10.62 -4.36
CA SER A 252 21.60 -10.19 -4.85
C SER A 252 22.19 -9.00 -4.10
N LYS A 253 21.41 -8.37 -3.20
CA LYS A 253 21.79 -7.13 -2.49
C LYS A 253 22.17 -6.00 -3.44
N SER A 254 21.38 -5.84 -4.50
CA SER A 254 21.62 -4.85 -5.54
C SER A 254 20.41 -3.93 -5.72
N LYS A 255 20.68 -2.64 -5.83
CA LYS A 255 19.70 -1.59 -6.09
C LYS A 255 19.64 -1.22 -7.57
N ARG A 256 18.47 -0.85 -8.07
CA ARG A 256 18.27 -0.22 -9.39
C ARG A 256 17.16 0.84 -9.30
N LYS A 257 17.33 1.97 -10.00
CA LYS A 257 16.25 2.91 -10.32
C LYS A 257 15.31 2.24 -11.34
N LEU A 258 14.00 2.36 -11.17
CA LEU A 258 13.00 1.75 -12.05
C LEU A 258 12.55 2.70 -13.15
N ASN A 259 12.33 3.97 -12.82
CA ASN A 259 11.68 4.93 -13.69
C ASN A 259 12.57 5.44 -14.82
N LEU A 260 11.87 5.90 -15.87
CA LEU A 260 12.44 6.29 -17.16
C LEU A 260 12.28 7.79 -17.45
N ILE A 261 11.55 8.53 -16.61
CA ILE A 261 11.20 9.93 -16.84
C ILE A 261 11.78 10.77 -15.71
N ASP A 262 12.91 11.41 -15.97
CA ASP A 262 13.48 12.40 -15.05
C ASP A 262 12.63 13.69 -15.05
N GLY A 263 12.55 14.38 -13.92
CA GLY A 263 11.90 15.68 -13.78
C GLY A 263 10.57 15.68 -12.99
N TYR A 264 10.19 14.56 -12.39
CA TYR A 264 8.93 14.41 -11.65
C TYR A 264 9.13 13.58 -10.39
N ASP A 265 8.47 13.97 -9.31
CA ASP A 265 8.38 13.19 -8.09
C ASP A 265 7.48 11.96 -8.31
N GLU A 266 7.88 10.83 -7.75
CA GLU A 266 7.20 9.55 -7.79
C GLU A 266 7.12 8.94 -6.39
N TRP A 267 5.92 8.59 -5.94
CA TRP A 267 5.68 8.13 -4.56
C TRP A 267 4.50 7.15 -4.49
N ASN A 268 4.18 6.66 -3.28
CA ASN A 268 3.07 5.73 -3.01
C ASN A 268 3.06 4.54 -3.97
N VAL A 269 4.15 3.79 -3.95
CA VAL A 269 4.25 2.54 -4.71
C VAL A 269 3.29 1.51 -4.11
N GLU A 270 2.57 0.80 -4.97
CA GLU A 270 1.93 -0.47 -4.62
C GLU A 270 2.39 -1.58 -5.53
N VAL A 271 2.48 -2.78 -4.97
CA VAL A 271 2.99 -3.97 -5.66
C VAL A 271 1.91 -5.02 -5.73
N ASN A 272 1.85 -5.72 -6.85
CA ASN A 272 0.88 -6.77 -7.05
C ASN A 272 1.57 -8.13 -7.10
N ASN A 273 1.48 -8.85 -6.00
CA ASN A 273 2.07 -10.18 -5.86
C ASN A 273 1.17 -11.32 -6.37
N PHE A 274 -0.03 -10.99 -6.87
CA PHE A 274 -1.06 -11.95 -7.28
C PHE A 274 -1.41 -11.86 -8.78
N GLY A 275 -0.77 -10.95 -9.51
CA GLY A 275 -1.09 -10.63 -10.90
C GLY A 275 0.10 -10.74 -11.84
N ASN A 276 -0.15 -10.38 -13.10
CA ASN A 276 0.91 -10.22 -14.08
C ASN A 276 1.60 -8.87 -13.89
N ILE A 277 0.82 -7.79 -13.70
CA ILE A 277 1.37 -6.46 -13.48
C ILE A 277 2.11 -6.41 -12.16
N SER A 278 3.32 -5.86 -12.18
CA SER A 278 4.21 -5.95 -11.02
C SER A 278 3.99 -4.81 -10.01
N LEU A 279 3.79 -3.57 -10.46
CA LEU A 279 3.55 -2.43 -9.56
C LEU A 279 2.90 -1.22 -10.24
N PHE A 280 2.37 -0.32 -9.42
CA PHE A 280 1.94 1.03 -9.75
C PHE A 280 2.50 2.06 -8.75
N TRP A 281 2.53 3.32 -9.13
CA TRP A 281 2.92 4.45 -8.28
C TRP A 281 2.23 5.73 -8.72
N GLN A 282 2.28 6.74 -7.85
CA GLN A 282 1.83 8.10 -8.15
C GLN A 282 2.97 8.94 -8.71
N THR A 283 2.69 9.81 -9.67
CA THR A 283 3.65 10.79 -10.20
C THR A 283 3.08 12.22 -10.20
N SER A 284 3.93 13.24 -10.04
CA SER A 284 3.57 14.67 -10.14
C SER A 284 3.55 15.22 -11.58
N LYS A 285 3.64 14.34 -12.58
CA LYS A 285 3.61 14.67 -13.99
C LYS A 285 2.49 15.66 -14.34
N LEU A 286 2.81 16.70 -15.11
CA LEU A 286 1.89 17.78 -15.50
C LEU A 286 1.32 18.62 -14.33
N GLY A 287 1.92 18.55 -13.14
CA GLY A 287 1.48 19.30 -11.97
C GLY A 287 0.22 18.73 -11.31
N ILE A 288 -0.15 17.50 -11.67
CA ILE A 288 -1.31 16.76 -11.16
C ILE A 288 -0.86 15.36 -10.76
N SER A 289 -1.50 14.74 -9.77
CA SER A 289 -1.18 13.36 -9.40
C SER A 289 -1.78 12.39 -10.44
N ASN A 290 -0.91 11.66 -11.12
CA ASN A 290 -1.21 10.65 -12.13
C ASN A 290 -0.78 9.26 -11.65
N LEU A 291 -1.28 8.20 -12.30
CA LEU A 291 -0.96 6.81 -11.98
C LEU A 291 -0.13 6.18 -13.10
N GLU A 292 1.05 5.70 -12.76
CA GLU A 292 1.96 5.02 -13.66
C GLU A 292 2.30 3.63 -13.12
N GLY A 293 2.67 2.71 -13.99
CA GLY A 293 2.92 1.31 -13.63
C GLY A 293 4.02 0.66 -14.45
N PHE A 294 4.42 -0.53 -14.02
CA PHE A 294 5.47 -1.30 -14.67
C PHE A 294 5.24 -2.81 -14.61
N ASP A 295 5.29 -3.47 -15.77
CA ASP A 295 5.30 -4.93 -15.88
C ASP A 295 6.37 -5.44 -16.86
N GLY A 296 7.57 -4.87 -16.78
CA GLY A 296 8.62 -5.08 -17.80
C GLY A 296 8.54 -4.06 -18.94
N GLU A 297 7.35 -3.52 -19.19
CA GLU A 297 7.09 -2.31 -19.96
C GLU A 297 6.35 -1.28 -19.10
N PHE A 298 6.46 -0.01 -19.47
CA PHE A 298 5.79 1.09 -18.80
C PHE A 298 4.28 1.09 -19.11
N ILE A 299 3.48 1.37 -18.09
CA ILE A 299 2.02 1.42 -18.15
C ILE A 299 1.57 2.81 -17.71
N ASP A 300 0.73 3.47 -18.52
CA ASP A 300 -0.03 4.63 -18.07
C ASP A 300 -1.42 4.14 -17.61
N ALA A 301 -1.73 4.35 -16.33
CA ALA A 301 -3.03 4.01 -15.73
C ALA A 301 -3.86 5.26 -15.42
N SER A 302 -3.42 6.43 -15.87
CA SER A 302 -4.07 7.69 -15.54
C SER A 302 -5.37 7.88 -16.32
N ILE A 303 -6.41 8.33 -15.64
CA ILE A 303 -7.59 8.86 -16.33
C ILE A 303 -7.29 10.26 -16.86
N ASN A 304 -7.31 10.39 -18.19
CA ASN A 304 -7.06 11.66 -18.86
C ASN A 304 -8.05 12.75 -18.44
N GLY A 305 -7.52 13.90 -18.00
CA GLY A 305 -8.31 15.07 -17.62
C GLY A 305 -8.95 14.98 -16.22
N ILE A 306 -8.51 14.00 -15.41
CA ILE A 306 -8.88 13.91 -14.00
C ILE A 306 -7.62 14.09 -13.14
N ASP A 307 -7.66 15.11 -12.29
CA ASP A 307 -6.59 15.44 -11.37
C ASP A 307 -6.72 14.64 -10.05
N ASN A 308 -5.61 14.51 -9.32
CA ASN A 308 -5.53 13.95 -7.96
C ASN A 308 -5.98 12.48 -7.87
N GLN A 309 -5.41 11.61 -8.70
CA GLN A 309 -5.52 10.17 -8.58
C GLN A 309 -4.47 9.67 -7.57
N LYS A 310 -4.90 9.06 -6.46
CA LYS A 310 -4.04 8.71 -5.34
C LYS A 310 -4.53 7.50 -4.56
N GLU A 311 -3.74 7.04 -3.59
CA GLU A 311 -4.13 6.01 -2.62
C GLU A 311 -4.72 4.77 -3.32
N LEU A 312 -3.85 4.00 -3.96
CA LEU A 312 -4.23 2.87 -4.79
C LEU A 312 -4.00 1.54 -4.08
N ASP A 313 -4.64 0.49 -4.57
CA ASP A 313 -4.36 -0.91 -4.18
C ASP A 313 -4.62 -1.84 -5.39
N LEU A 314 -4.03 -3.03 -5.34
CA LEU A 314 -3.90 -3.94 -6.48
C LEU A 314 -4.20 -5.38 -6.12
N TYR A 315 -5.04 -6.03 -6.92
CA TYR A 315 -5.20 -7.48 -6.85
C TYR A 315 -5.43 -8.11 -8.22
N GLY A 316 -4.52 -8.98 -8.63
CA GLY A 316 -4.65 -9.72 -9.89
C GLY A 316 -4.53 -8.79 -11.09
N ASN A 317 -5.64 -8.47 -11.75
CA ASN A 317 -5.68 -7.53 -12.87
C ASN A 317 -6.54 -6.29 -12.56
N LYS A 318 -6.78 -6.02 -11.28
CA LYS A 318 -7.66 -4.95 -10.80
C LYS A 318 -6.82 -3.90 -10.08
N LEU A 319 -7.04 -2.66 -10.44
CA LEU A 319 -6.49 -1.47 -9.81
C LEU A 319 -7.65 -0.69 -9.19
N VAL A 320 -7.64 -0.50 -7.88
CA VAL A 320 -8.55 0.40 -7.18
C VAL A 320 -7.80 1.62 -6.72
N PHE A 321 -8.42 2.79 -6.76
CA PHE A 321 -7.76 4.03 -6.39
C PHE A 321 -8.77 5.11 -6.06
N GLN A 322 -8.30 6.12 -5.34
CA GLN A 322 -9.07 7.28 -5.00
C GLN A 322 -8.87 8.41 -6.03
N ILE A 323 -9.96 9.14 -6.31
CA ILE A 323 -9.93 10.39 -7.07
C ILE A 323 -10.52 11.51 -6.23
N ILE A 324 -9.83 12.66 -6.17
CA ILE A 324 -10.37 13.88 -5.58
C ILE A 324 -10.79 14.87 -6.68
N ASN A 325 -12.09 14.95 -6.95
CA ASN A 325 -12.65 15.87 -7.92
C ASN A 325 -13.57 16.91 -7.26
N SER A 326 -13.18 18.19 -7.36
CA SER A 326 -13.99 19.33 -6.90
C SER A 326 -14.43 19.23 -5.42
N GLY A 327 -13.57 18.67 -4.56
CA GLY A 327 -13.85 18.46 -3.13
C GLY A 327 -14.69 17.23 -2.81
N LYS A 328 -14.91 16.36 -3.80
CA LYS A 328 -15.51 15.05 -3.61
C LYS A 328 -14.48 13.97 -3.82
N GLU A 329 -14.59 12.91 -3.03
CA GLU A 329 -13.69 11.77 -3.08
C GLU A 329 -14.45 10.56 -3.60
N GLU A 330 -13.96 9.96 -4.68
CA GLU A 330 -14.58 8.81 -5.33
C GLU A 330 -13.60 7.64 -5.33
N ILE A 331 -14.10 6.42 -5.12
CA ILE A 331 -13.32 5.19 -5.31
C ILE A 331 -13.62 4.67 -6.71
N TRP A 332 -12.55 4.52 -7.48
CA TRP A 332 -12.56 4.03 -8.84
C TRP A 332 -11.93 2.65 -8.91
N ILE A 333 -12.35 1.89 -9.91
CA ILE A 333 -11.71 0.64 -10.32
C ILE A 333 -11.34 0.71 -11.79
N SER A 334 -10.22 0.09 -12.15
CA SER A 334 -9.79 -0.15 -13.52
C SER A 334 -9.23 -1.56 -13.67
N TYR A 335 -9.15 -2.04 -14.90
CA TYR A 335 -8.64 -3.37 -15.21
C TYR A 335 -7.40 -3.26 -16.11
N CYS A 336 -6.31 -3.80 -15.59
CA CYS A 336 -4.99 -3.85 -16.17
C CYS A 336 -4.52 -5.32 -16.03
#